data_AF-A0A7X6WZR7-F1
#
_entry.id   AF-A0A7X6WZR7-F1
#
_cell.length_a   1.000
_cell.length_b   1.000
_cell.length_c   1.000
_cell.angle_alpha   90.00
_cell.angle_beta   90.00
_cell.angle_gamma   90.00
#
_symmetry.space_group_name_H-M   'P 1'
#
loop_
_entity.id
_entity.type
_entity.pdbx_description
1 polymer ?
#
loop_
_entity_poly.entity_id
_entity_poly.type
_entity_poly.pdbx_seq_one_letter_code
_entity_poly.pdbx_strand_id
1 'polypeptide(L)'
;MWVLRLLKIVVLAGAALFALYQVGLFILVLWYGFYNPSSTAVMQQTLRELRRDNPEAQLRHQWVAYDQISTHLKRAVVASEDSNFINHSGVEWQDIRR
;
A
#
# COMPACT_ATOMS: atom_id res chain seq x y z
N MET A 1 -22.09 33.38 -23.93
CA MET A 1 -20.69 33.07 -24.32
C MET A 1 -19.73 32.95 -23.13
N TRP A 2 -19.77 33.84 -22.12
CA TRP A 2 -18.85 33.79 -20.96
C TRP A 2 -19.01 32.58 -20.03
N VAL A 3 -20.24 32.16 -19.74
CA VAL A 3 -20.52 30.98 -18.89
C VAL A 3 -19.93 29.69 -19.47
N LEU A 4 -20.04 29.48 -20.79
CA LEU A 4 -19.45 28.32 -21.47
C LEU A 4 -17.92 28.33 -21.43
N ARG A 5 -17.29 29.51 -21.47
CA ARG A 5 -15.83 29.65 -21.31
C ARG A 5 -15.40 29.32 -19.88
N LEU A 6 -16.12 29.83 -18.88
CA LEU A 6 -15.85 29.54 -17.48
C LEU A 6 -15.98 28.05 -17.18
N LEU A 7 -17.06 27.41 -17.65
CA LEU A 7 -17.29 25.98 -17.47
C LEU A 7 -16.17 25.14 -18.10
N LYS A 8 -15.72 25.49 -19.31
CA LYS A 8 -14.57 24.84 -19.96
C LYS A 8 -13.29 24.96 -19.13
N ILE A 9 -13.00 26.14 -18.58
CA ILE A 9 -11.81 26.36 -17.74
C ILE A 9 -11.87 25.49 -16.48
N VAL A 10 -13.02 25.45 -15.80
CA VAL A 10 -13.19 24.63 -14.60
C VAL A 10 -12.99 23.14 -14.90
N VAL A 11 -13.58 22.65 -15.99
CA VAL A 11 -13.41 21.25 -16.42
C VAL A 11 -11.95 20.94 -16.74
N LEU A 12 -11.27 21.80 -17.49
CA LEU A 12 -9.85 21.61 -17.84
C LEU A 12 -8.95 21.69 -16.61
N ALA A 13 -9.22 22.60 -15.67
CA ALA A 13 -8.48 22.70 -14.41
C ALA A 13 -8.68 21.44 -13.54
N GLY A 14 -9.92 20.94 -13.45
CA GLY A 14 -10.22 19.69 -12.75
C GLY A 14 -9.53 18.48 -13.38
N ALA A 15 -9.56 18.38 -14.71
CA ALA A 15 -8.87 17.32 -15.45
C ALA A 15 -7.34 17.40 -15.27
N ALA A 16 -6.77 18.60 -15.30
CA ALA A 16 -5.34 18.82 -15.05
C ALA A 16 -4.94 18.43 -13.61
N LEU A 17 -5.76 18.80 -12.61
CA LEU A 17 -5.52 18.41 -11.22
C LEU A 17 -5.60 16.90 -11.04
N PHE A 18 -6.60 16.26 -11.64
CA PHE A 18 -6.72 14.80 -11.63
C PHE A 18 -5.51 14.13 -12.30
N ALA A 19 -5.08 14.60 -13.47
CA ALA A 19 -3.90 14.08 -14.15
C ALA A 19 -2.64 14.25 -13.29
N LEU A 20 -2.45 15.42 -12.66
CA LEU A 20 -1.31 15.67 -11.77
C LEU A 20 -1.31 14.72 -10.57
N TYR A 21 -2.48 14.46 -9.97
CA TYR A 21 -2.62 13.50 -8.88
C TYR A 21 -2.21 12.08 -9.33
N GLN A 22 -2.69 11.62 -10.48
CA GLN A 22 -2.33 10.30 -11.02
C GLN A 22 -0.84 10.19 -11.33
N VAL A 23 -0.23 11.24 -11.90
CA VAL A 23 1.22 11.29 -12.11
C VAL A 23 1.97 11.23 -10.77
N GLY A 24 1.49 11.94 -9.74
CA GLY A 24 2.06 11.88 -8.40
C GLY A 24 2.01 10.48 -7.80
N LEU A 25 0.87 9.77 -7.91
CA LEU A 25 0.75 8.38 -7.47
C LEU A 25 1.70 7.45 -8.24
N PHE A 26 1.79 7.63 -9.56
CA PHE A 26 2.69 6.82 -10.38
C PHE A 26 4.16 7.01 -9.98
N ILE A 27 4.59 8.26 -9.75
CA ILE A 27 5.93 8.57 -9.23
C ILE A 27 6.15 7.90 -7.87
N LEU A 28 5.15 7.90 -6.99
CA LEU A 28 5.23 7.25 -5.68
C LEU A 28 5.41 5.72 -5.80
N VAL A 29 4.71 5.08 -6.74
CA VAL A 29 4.87 3.64 -7.04
C VAL A 29 6.29 3.35 -7.51
N LEU A 30 6.81 4.15 -8.44
CA LEU A 30 8.19 4.01 -8.91
C LEU A 30 9.18 4.20 -7.76
N TRP A 31 8.98 5.23 -6.93
CA TRP A 31 9.82 5.51 -5.78
C TRP A 31 9.92 4.32 -4.83
N TYR A 32 8.78 3.69 -4.49
CA TYR A 32 8.76 2.53 -3.61
C TYR A 32 9.30 1.24 -4.25
N GLY A 33 9.52 1.22 -5.57
CA GLY A 33 10.28 0.17 -6.23
C GLY A 33 11.78 0.21 -5.93
N PHE A 34 12.31 1.38 -5.56
CA PHE A 34 13.74 1.58 -5.28
C PHE A 34 14.04 1.85 -3.80
N TYR A 35 13.09 2.45 -3.08
CA TYR A 35 13.26 2.86 -1.69
C TYR A 35 12.16 2.26 -0.84
N ASN A 36 12.56 1.55 0.21
CA ASN A 36 11.58 0.98 1.11
C ASN A 36 10.88 2.06 1.97
N PRO A 37 9.57 1.97 2.22
CA PRO A 37 8.87 2.89 3.11
C PRO A 37 9.37 2.75 4.55
N SER A 38 9.34 3.84 5.31
CA SER A 38 9.71 3.83 6.73
C SER A 38 8.69 3.09 7.60
N SER A 39 7.41 3.13 7.22
CA SER A 39 6.30 2.45 7.89
C SER A 39 5.11 2.27 6.96
N THR A 40 4.17 1.39 7.33
CA THR A 40 2.91 1.18 6.60
C THR A 40 1.72 1.65 7.44
N ALA A 41 0.55 1.80 6.79
CA ALA A 41 -0.69 2.16 7.49
C ALA A 41 -1.04 1.13 8.59
N VAL A 42 -0.81 -0.16 8.32
CA VAL A 42 -1.02 -1.25 9.29
C VAL A 42 -0.09 -1.10 10.48
N MET A 43 1.22 -0.90 10.24
CA MET A 43 2.19 -0.68 11.32
C MET A 43 1.79 0.50 12.21
N GLN A 44 1.35 1.60 11.61
CA GLN A 44 0.92 2.79 12.34
C GLN A 44 -0.38 2.55 13.12
N GLN A 45 -1.33 1.80 12.55
CA GLN A 45 -2.55 1.44 13.23
C GLN A 45 -2.29 0.54 14.44
N THR A 46 -1.55 -0.54 14.25
CA THR A 46 -1.18 -1.47 15.33
C THR A 46 -0.40 -0.74 16.42
N LEU A 47 0.51 0.17 16.07
CA LEU A 47 1.23 0.97 17.08
C LEU A 47 0.29 1.87 17.88
N ARG A 48 -0.71 2.49 17.24
CA ARG A 48 -1.72 3.30 17.96
C ARG A 48 -2.54 2.44 18.91
N GLU A 49 -2.89 1.22 18.53
CA GLU A 49 -3.62 0.28 19.37
C GLU A 49 -2.78 -0.16 20.56
N LEU A 50 -1.52 -0.61 20.33
CA LEU A 50 -0.59 -1.00 21.38
C LEU A 50 -0.32 0.13 22.39
N ARG A 51 -0.28 1.38 21.92
CA ARG A 51 -0.08 2.55 22.77
C ARG A 51 -1.25 2.89 23.69
N ARG A 52 -2.43 2.30 23.48
CA ARG A 52 -3.54 2.45 24.42
C ARG A 52 -3.25 1.76 25.74
N ASP A 53 -2.59 0.60 25.69
CA ASP A 53 -2.26 -0.20 26.87
C ASP A 53 -0.84 0.08 27.38
N ASN A 54 0.10 0.33 26.46
CA ASN A 54 1.48 0.68 26.77
C ASN A 54 1.92 1.95 26.03
N PRO A 55 1.85 3.13 26.66
CA PRO A 55 2.22 4.41 26.05
C PRO A 55 3.65 4.45 25.48
N GLU A 56 4.56 3.64 26.02
CA GLU A 56 5.95 3.58 25.58
C GLU A 56 6.19 2.59 24.44
N ALA A 57 5.15 1.94 23.89
CA ALA A 57 5.31 1.05 22.75
C ALA A 57 5.96 1.78 21.55
N GLN A 58 6.97 1.15 20.97
CA GLN A 58 7.74 1.66 19.84
C GLN A 58 7.68 0.67 18.68
N LEU A 59 7.59 1.21 17.46
CA LEU A 59 7.71 0.40 16.26
C LEU A 59 9.17 -0.06 16.10
N ARG A 60 9.39 -1.37 16.11
CA ARG A 60 10.69 -1.98 15.80
C ARG A 60 10.59 -2.64 14.44
N HIS A 61 11.31 -2.10 13.47
CA HIS A 61 11.24 -2.52 12.08
C HIS A 61 12.62 -2.43 11.43
N GLN A 62 12.99 -3.47 10.69
CA GLN A 62 14.21 -3.50 9.89
C GLN A 62 13.90 -4.12 8.53
N TRP A 63 14.44 -3.51 7.48
CA TRP A 63 14.40 -4.09 6.14
C TRP A 63 15.45 -5.16 6.02
N VAL A 64 15.05 -6.33 5.54
CA VAL A 64 15.93 -7.48 5.30
C VAL A 64 15.72 -7.93 3.86
N ALA A 65 16.82 -8.17 3.14
CA ALA A 65 16.74 -8.67 1.78
C ALA A 65 16.07 -10.05 1.76
N TYR A 66 15.24 -10.31 0.74
CA TYR A 66 14.38 -11.51 0.72
C TYR A 66 15.18 -12.82 0.80
N ASP A 67 16.35 -12.87 0.19
CA ASP A 67 17.29 -14.00 0.20
C ASP A 67 17.91 -14.26 1.58
N GLN A 68 18.01 -13.24 2.43
CA GLN A 68 18.50 -13.35 3.81
C GLN A 68 17.45 -13.83 4.80
N ILE A 69 16.19 -13.96 4.38
CA ILE A 69 15.10 -14.49 5.21
C ILE A 69 15.10 -16.02 5.13
N SER A 70 15.15 -16.68 6.30
CA SER A 70 15.07 -18.15 6.40
C SER A 70 13.86 -18.71 5.65
N THR A 71 14.08 -19.76 4.86
CA THR A 71 13.02 -20.46 4.14
C THR A 71 11.93 -21.01 5.07
N HIS A 72 12.30 -21.41 6.29
CA HIS A 72 11.33 -21.86 7.29
C HIS A 72 10.40 -20.73 7.74
N LEU A 73 10.94 -19.52 7.94
CA LEU A 73 10.14 -18.36 8.32
C LEU A 73 9.19 -17.95 7.20
N LYS A 74 9.66 -17.92 5.94
CA LYS A 74 8.81 -17.67 4.78
C LYS A 74 7.62 -18.61 4.74
N ARG A 75 7.87 -19.92 4.91
CA ARG A 75 6.83 -20.96 4.92
C ARG A 75 5.88 -20.83 6.11
N ALA A 76 6.39 -20.49 7.29
CA ALA A 76 5.57 -20.30 8.49
C ALA A 76 4.56 -19.16 8.30
N VAL A 77 4.99 -18.02 7.75
CA VAL A 77 4.11 -16.87 7.46
C VAL A 77 3.06 -17.23 6.41
N VAL A 78 3.46 -17.87 5.30
CA VAL A 78 2.51 -18.33 4.28
C VAL A 78 1.49 -19.28 4.91
N ALA A 79 1.92 -20.27 5.68
CA ALA A 79 0.99 -21.21 6.32
C ALA A 79 0.04 -20.57 7.34
N SER A 80 0.45 -19.48 8.01
CA SER A 80 -0.39 -18.81 9.02
C SER A 80 -1.37 -17.80 8.43
N GLU A 81 -0.99 -17.10 7.36
CA GLU A 81 -1.79 -16.01 6.78
C GLU A 81 -2.58 -16.44 5.54
N ASP A 82 -1.93 -17.17 4.62
CA ASP A 82 -2.48 -17.54 3.33
C ASP A 82 -1.85 -18.85 2.82
N SER A 83 -2.38 -19.97 3.30
CA SER A 83 -1.83 -21.29 2.96
C SER A 83 -1.91 -21.62 1.47
N ASN A 84 -2.74 -20.89 0.71
CA ASN A 84 -2.93 -21.09 -0.73
C ASN A 84 -2.16 -20.08 -1.60
N PHE A 85 -1.36 -19.20 -0.98
CA PHE A 85 -0.67 -18.07 -1.61
C PHE A 85 0.04 -18.40 -2.94
N ILE A 86 0.70 -19.56 -3.02
CA ILE A 86 1.49 -19.97 -4.19
C ILE A 86 0.62 -20.42 -5.37
N ASN A 87 -0.63 -20.81 -5.10
CA ASN A 87 -1.52 -21.39 -6.10
C ASN A 87 -2.43 -20.34 -6.77
N HIS A 88 -2.39 -19.07 -6.35
CA HIS A 88 -3.13 -17.98 -7.00
C HIS A 88 -2.24 -16.79 -7.35
N SER A 89 -2.67 -16.01 -8.35
CA SER A 89 -1.95 -14.81 -8.81
C SER A 89 -2.25 -13.57 -7.97
N GLY A 90 -2.42 -13.75 -6.65
CA GLY A 90 -2.77 -12.69 -5.70
C GLY A 90 -4.26 -12.43 -5.46
N VAL A 91 -5.16 -12.94 -6.32
CA VAL A 91 -6.62 -12.89 -6.06
C VAL A 91 -7.21 -14.29 -6.20
N GLU A 92 -7.85 -14.77 -5.15
CA GLU A 92 -8.57 -16.04 -5.14
C GLU A 92 -9.97 -15.88 -5.74
N TRP A 93 -10.02 -15.85 -7.08
CA TRP A 93 -11.26 -15.61 -7.82
C TRP A 93 -12.35 -16.67 -7.61
N GLN A 94 -11.99 -17.84 -7.07
CA GLN A 94 -12.97 -18.90 -6.77
C GLN A 94 -13.85 -18.53 -5.58
N ASP A 95 -13.31 -17.80 -4.59
CA ASP A 95 -14.04 -17.39 -3.40
C ASP A 95 -14.92 -16.16 -3.64
N ILE A 96 -14.51 -15.26 -4.54
CA ILE A 96 -15.29 -14.08 -4.94
C ILE A 96 -16.54 -14.47 -5.75
N ARG A 97 -16.50 -15.58 -6.48
CA ARG A 97 -17.57 -16.00 -7.40
C ARG A 97 -18.64 -16.90 -6.76
N ARG A 98 -18.55 -17.17 -5.46
CA ARG A 98 -19.59 -17.87 -4.70
C ARG A 98 -20.60 -16.88 -4.14
#